data_AF-A0A4R2TVU1-F1
#
_entry.id   AF-A0A4R2TVU1-F1
#
_cell.length_a   1.000
_cell.length_b   1.000
_cell.length_c   1.000
_cell.angle_alpha   90.00
_cell.angle_beta   90.00
_cell.angle_gamma   90.00
#
_symmetry.space_group_name_H-M   'P 1'
#
loop_
_entity.id
_entity.type
_entity.pdbx_description
1 polymer ?
#
loop_
_entity_poly.entity_id
_entity_poly.type
_entity_poly.pdbx_seq_one_letter_code
_entity_poly.pdbx_strand_id
1 'polypeptide(L)' 'MNILEGFTKNDDLIEFICKKCSYTLWVPRFIVQQLEEDNLFNGLDKSVPPEPFCQVCDGVMTPVSYTGIHGIKYEYKK' A
#
# COMPACT_ATOMS: atom_id res chain seq x y z
N MET A 1 8.66 3.61 15.09
CA MET A 1 7.74 4.73 14.79
C MET A 1 6.56 4.11 14.07
N ASN A 2 5.38 4.07 14.70
CA ASN A 2 4.19 3.54 14.05
C ASN A 2 3.69 4.63 13.11
N ILE A 3 3.75 4.37 11.79
CA ILE A 3 3.36 5.33 10.75
C ILE A 3 1.87 5.74 10.90
N LEU A 4 1.12 5.02 11.74
CA LEU A 4 -0.31 5.23 11.98
C LEU A 4 -0.65 6.05 13.23
N GLU A 5 0.35 6.49 14.02
CA GLU A 5 0.11 7.42 15.13
C GLU A 5 -0.36 8.77 14.56
N GLY A 6 -1.69 8.96 14.54
CA GLY A 6 -2.33 10.19 14.06
C GLY A 6 -3.51 9.99 13.11
N PHE A 7 -3.73 8.79 12.60
CA PHE A 7 -4.84 8.51 11.67
C PHE A 7 -5.96 7.71 12.34
N THR A 8 -7.19 8.06 11.97
CA THR A 8 -8.45 7.48 12.45
C THR A 8 -9.19 6.78 11.30
N LYS A 9 -10.21 5.98 11.64
CA LYS A 9 -11.03 5.27 10.64
C LYS A 9 -11.80 6.20 9.68
N ASN A 10 -11.89 7.49 9.99
CA ASN A 10 -12.56 8.48 9.14
C ASN A 10 -11.62 9.08 8.08
N ASP A 11 -10.32 8.80 8.17
CA ASP A 11 -9.35 9.24 7.18
C ASP A 11 -9.42 8.36 5.93
N ASP A 12 -8.98 8.88 4.79
CA ASP A 12 -8.91 8.14 3.52
C ASP A 12 -7.74 7.15 3.58
N LEU A 13 -8.04 5.96 4.13
CA LEU A 13 -7.09 4.89 4.37
C LEU A 13 -7.28 3.74 3.38
N ILE A 14 -6.16 3.15 2.97
CA ILE A 14 -6.09 1.98 2.10
C ILE A 14 -5.59 0.81 2.94
N GLU A 15 -6.31 -0.32 2.90
CA GLU A 15 -5.85 -1.54 3.56
C GLU A 15 -4.72 -2.18 2.76
N PHE A 16 -3.62 -2.47 3.42
CA PHE A 16 -2.53 -3.28 2.93
C PHE A 16 -2.51 -4.62 3.66
N ILE A 17 -2.20 -5.68 2.93
CA ILE A 17 -2.03 -7.03 3.49
C ILE A 17 -0.65 -7.57 3.17
N CYS A 18 0.00 -8.19 4.16
CA CYS A 18 1.21 -8.96 3.92
C CYS A 18 0.89 -10.25 3.16
N LYS A 19 1.55 -10.45 2.01
CA LYS A 19 1.41 -11.65 1.17
C LYS A 19 1.95 -12.93 1.85
N LYS A 20 2.70 -12.80 2.96
CA LYS A 20 3.34 -13.92 3.68
C LYS A 20 2.63 -14.30 4.99
N CYS A 21 2.40 -13.34 5.89
CA CYS A 21 1.84 -13.61 7.23
C CYS A 21 0.41 -13.09 7.43
N SER A 22 -0.20 -12.51 6.39
CA SER A 22 -1.57 -11.96 6.42
C SER A 22 -1.81 -10.81 7.42
N TYR A 23 -0.75 -10.25 8.03
CA TYR A 23 -0.84 -9.01 8.80
C TYR A 23 -1.38 -7.87 7.92
N THR A 24 -2.33 -7.09 8.46
CA THR A 24 -2.92 -5.95 7.76
C THR A 24 -2.50 -4.63 8.38
N LEU A 25 -2.37 -3.60 7.54
CA LEU A 25 -2.01 -2.25 7.92
C LEU A 25 -2.89 -1.26 7.13
N TRP A 26 -3.43 -0.24 7.78
CA TRP A 26 -4.18 0.81 7.10
C TRP A 26 -3.27 1.98 6.79
N VAL A 27 -3.07 2.33 5.53
CA VAL A 27 -2.13 3.38 5.11
C VAL A 27 -2.90 4.55 4.49
N PRO A 28 -2.65 5.81 4.89
CA PRO A 28 -3.28 6.97 4.27
C PRO A 28 -3.04 7.03 2.77
N ARG A 29 -4.08 7.37 1.99
CA ARG A 29 -4.03 7.42 0.52
C ARG A 29 -2.87 8.25 0.01
N PHE A 30 -2.57 9.40 0.61
CA PHE A 30 -1.48 10.26 0.15
C PHE A 30 -0.10 9.57 0.27
N ILE A 31 0.10 8.74 1.29
CA ILE A 31 1.34 7.93 1.42
C ILE A 31 1.37 6.86 0.33
N VAL A 32 0.23 6.22 0.04
CA VAL A 32 0.13 5.23 -1.03
C VAL A 32 0.45 5.85 -2.40
N GLN A 33 -0.04 7.06 -2.66
CA GLN A 33 0.24 7.81 -3.88
C GLN A 33 1.74 8.14 -4.00
N GLN A 34 2.38 8.58 -2.91
CA GLN A 34 3.82 8.83 -2.90
C GLN A 34 4.61 7.54 -3.23
N LEU A 35 4.24 6.40 -2.65
CA LEU A 35 4.89 5.12 -2.96
C LEU A 35 4.67 4.70 -4.42
N GLU A 36 3.52 5.02 -5.02
CA GLU A 36 3.26 4.78 -6.45
C GLU A 36 4.16 5.67 -7.33
N GLU A 37 4.31 6.95 -6.98
CA GLU A 37 5.24 7.86 -7.67
C GLU A 37 6.69 7.40 -7.57
N ASP A 38 7.13 6.95 -6.39
CA ASP A 38 8.47 6.43 -6.16
C ASP A 38 8.72 5.16 -7.00
N ASN A 39 7.74 4.27 -7.11
CA ASN A 39 7.82 3.09 -7.98
C ASN A 39 8.07 3.49 -9.43
N LEU A 40 7.32 4.47 -9.95
CA LEU A 40 7.47 4.97 -11.32
C LEU A 40 8.82 5.63 -11.53
N PHE A 41 9.29 6.42 -10.57
CA PHE A 41 10.60 7.04 -10.61
C PHE A 41 11.73 5.99 -10.66
N ASN A 42 11.55 4.87 -9.95
CA ASN A 42 12.48 3.73 -9.97
C ASN A 42 12.35 2.84 -11.22
N GLY A 43 11.51 3.22 -12.20
CA GLY A 43 11.34 2.50 -13.46
C GLY A 43 10.45 1.27 -13.39
N LEU A 44 9.65 1.11 -12.32
CA LEU A 44 8.63 0.06 -12.25
C LEU A 44 7.46 0.41 -13.17
N ASP A 45 6.80 -0.64 -13.68
CA ASP A 45 5.61 -0.48 -14.52
C ASP A 45 4.42 0.02 -13.70
N LYS A 46 3.54 0.81 -14.33
CA LYS A 46 2.32 1.36 -13.72
C LYS A 46 1.32 0.30 -13.24
N SER A 47 1.43 -0.95 -13.71
CA SER A 47 0.61 -2.05 -13.21
C SER A 47 1.10 -2.66 -11.91
N VAL A 48 2.31 -2.29 -11.46
CA VAL A 48 2.89 -2.78 -10.21
C VAL A 48 2.41 -1.91 -9.04
N PRO A 49 1.59 -2.44 -8.11
CA PRO A 49 1.16 -1.67 -6.96
C PRO A 49 2.35 -1.33 -6.04
N PRO A 50 2.20 -0.35 -5.15
CA PRO A 50 3.13 -0.16 -4.03
C PRO A 50 3.28 -1.44 -3.19
N GLU A 51 4.52 -1.89 -2.96
CA GLU A 51 4.83 -3.12 -2.21
C GLU A 51 5.81 -2.89 -1.05
N PRO A 52 5.42 -2.14 0.01
CA PRO A 52 6.30 -1.90 1.14
C PRO A 52 6.59 -3.18 1.94
N PHE A 53 7.68 -3.19 2.70
CA PHE A 53 8.01 -4.30 3.61
C PHE A 53 7.01 -4.42 4.76
N CYS A 54 6.73 -5.67 5.16
CA CYS A 54 5.87 -5.95 6.30
C CYS A 54 6.53 -5.51 7.61
N GLN A 55 5.73 -4.95 8.51
CA GLN A 55 6.20 -4.51 9.83
C GLN A 55 6.37 -5.66 10.84
N VAL A 56 5.94 -6.88 10.49
CA VAL A 56 5.92 -8.05 11.39
C VAL A 56 6.80 -9.21 10.90
N CYS A 57 7.02 -9.32 9.58
CA CYS A 57 7.86 -10.36 8.99
C CYS A 57 8.70 -9.80 7.83
N ASP A 58 9.55 -10.63 7.25
CA ASP A 58 10.37 -10.36 6.05
C ASP A 58 9.59 -10.40 4.73
N GLY A 59 8.26 -10.46 4.78
CA GLY A 59 7.39 -10.43 3.60
C GLY A 59 7.15 -9.03 3.06
N VAL A 60 6.62 -8.95 1.84
CA VAL A 60 6.12 -7.71 1.22
C VAL A 60 4.60 -7.59 1.38
N MET A 61 4.12 -6.35 1.46
CA MET A 61 2.71 -6.00 1.53
C MET A 61 2.18 -5.58 0.15
N THR A 62 0.87 -5.58 -0.02
CA THR A 62 0.19 -5.11 -1.23
C THR A 62 -1.16 -4.50 -0.84
N PRO A 63 -1.68 -3.47 -1.54
CA PRO A 63 -3.00 -2.94 -1.27
C PRO A 63 -4.08 -3.99 -1.58
N VAL A 64 -5.08 -4.11 -0.70
CA VAL A 64 -6.23 -5.01 -0.89
C VAL A 64 -7.12 -4.51 -2.02
N SER A 65 -7.44 -3.21 -2.03
CA SER A 65 -8.17 -2.54 -3.10
C SER A 65 -7.76 -1.08 -3.15
N TYR A 66 -7.26 -0.61 -4.30
CA TYR A 66 -6.78 0.75 -4.47
C TYR A 66 -6.90 1.19 -5.94
N THR A 67 -7.36 2.42 -6.17
CA THR A 67 -7.29 3.07 -7.48
C THR A 67 -6.13 4.08 -7.46
N GLY A 68 -5.11 3.82 -8.27
CA GLY A 68 -3.89 4.60 -8.39
C GLY A 68 -4.06 5.98 -9.02
N ILE A 69 -3.00 6.79 -8.96
CA ILE A 69 -2.98 8.17 -9.49
C ILE A 69 -3.27 8.26 -11.00
N HIS A 70 -3.03 7.16 -11.73
CA HIS A 70 -3.32 7.04 -13.17
C HIS A 70 -4.63 6.32 -13.49
N GLY A 71 -5.51 6.13 -12.49
CA GLY A 71 -6.81 5.46 -12.67
C GLY A 71 -6.73 3.93 -12.78
N ILE A 72 -5.55 3.34 -12.56
CA ILE A 72 -5.34 1.89 -12.56
C ILE A 72 -5.90 1.33 -11.25
N LYS A 73 -6.69 0.26 -11.36
CA LYS A 73 -7.22 -0.45 -10.19
C LYS A 73 -6.30 -1.62 -9.83
N TYR A 74 -5.84 -1.61 -8.58
CA TYR A 74 -5.12 -2.70 -7.96
C TYR A 74 -6.07 -3.45 -7.03
N GLU A 75 -6.20 -4.76 -7.24
CA GLU A 75 -7.03 -5.63 -6.42
C GLU A 75 -6.25 -6.89 -6.06
N TYR A 76 -6.07 -7.14 -4.77
CA TYR A 76 -5.46 -8.37 -4.30
C TYR A 76 -6.54 -9.42 -4.02
N LYS A 77 -6.54 -10.48 -4.81
CA LYS A 77 -7.35 -11.68 -4.55
C LYS A 77 -6.60 -12.56 -3.55
N LYS A 78 -7.15 -12.66 -2.34
CA LYS A 78 -6.69 -13.58 -1.30
C LYS A 78 -6.69 -15.03 -1.76
#